data_AF-A0A9W6U2K2-F1
#
_entry.id   AF-A0A9W6U2K2-F1
#
_cell.length_a   1.000
_cell.length_b   1.000
_cell.length_c   1.000
_cell.angle_alpha   90.00
_cell.angle_beta   90.00
_cell.angle_gamma   90.00
#
_symmetry.space_group_name_H-M   'P 1'
#
loop_
_entity.id
_entity.type
_entity.pdbx_description
1 polymer ?
#
loop_
_entity_poly.entity_id
_entity_poly.type
_entity_poly.pdbx_seq_one_letter_code
_entity_poly.pdbx_strand_id
1 'polypeptide(L)'
;MIENGLEEKTAKALQLAEVAKEVGCTLPQLAIAWSVSNENVSTVLLGASRIEQLDENLKALEFADKIEISAEIDAIAKFTPEVPQVQTVVHDMRGKWL
;
A
#
# COMPACT_ATOMS: atom_id res chain seq x y z
N MET A 1 -20.18 11.21 12.31
CA MET A 1 -20.22 10.84 10.89
C MET A 1 -18.96 10.05 10.55
N ILE A 2 -18.88 8.79 10.98
CA ILE A 2 -17.85 7.85 10.48
C ILE A 2 -18.62 6.93 9.54
N GLU A 3 -18.92 7.42 8.35
CA GLU A 3 -19.66 6.64 7.34
C GLU A 3 -18.78 6.49 6.10
N ASN A 4 -18.64 5.23 5.68
CA ASN A 4 -18.37 4.76 4.32
C ASN A 4 -16.92 4.61 3.82
N GLY A 5 -15.89 5.00 4.59
CA GLY A 5 -14.50 4.82 4.13
C GLY A 5 -14.00 3.37 4.11
N LEU A 6 -14.52 2.49 4.97
CA LEU A 6 -14.07 1.10 5.07
C LEU A 6 -14.66 0.21 3.97
N GLU A 7 -15.91 0.41 3.63
CA GLU A 7 -16.62 -0.36 2.60
C GLU A 7 -16.01 -0.11 1.22
N GLU A 8 -15.71 1.15 0.88
CA GLU A 8 -15.02 1.50 -0.36
C GLU A 8 -13.63 0.87 -0.43
N LYS A 9 -12.84 0.94 0.66
CA LYS A 9 -11.51 0.33 0.72
C LYS A 9 -11.58 -1.20 0.59
N THR A 10 -12.58 -1.81 1.21
CA THR A 10 -12.81 -3.26 1.11
C THR A 10 -13.19 -3.64 -0.32
N ALA A 11 -14.05 -2.86 -0.99
CA ALA A 11 -14.43 -3.10 -2.38
C ALA A 11 -13.22 -3.02 -3.33
N LYS A 12 -12.34 -2.02 -3.14
CA LYS A 12 -11.07 -1.90 -3.88
C LYS A 12 -10.15 -3.10 -3.62
N ALA A 13 -10.04 -3.54 -2.37
CA ALA A 13 -9.22 -4.70 -2.01
C ALA A 13 -9.73 -5.99 -2.68
N LEU A 14 -11.05 -6.16 -2.82
CA LEU A 14 -11.63 -7.29 -3.54
C LEU A 14 -11.33 -7.25 -5.04
N GLN A 15 -11.35 -6.07 -5.66
CA GLN A 15 -10.95 -5.91 -7.06
C GLN A 15 -9.47 -6.25 -7.27
N LEU A 16 -8.59 -5.75 -6.39
CA LEU A 16 -7.16 -6.09 -6.42
C LEU A 16 -6.91 -7.58 -6.16
N ALA A 17 -7.76 -8.25 -5.40
CA ALA A 17 -7.66 -9.68 -5.17
C ALA A 17 -7.91 -10.50 -6.45
N GLU A 18 -8.75 -10.02 -7.37
CA GLU A 18 -8.91 -10.67 -8.68
C GLU A 18 -7.66 -10.49 -9.55
N VAL A 19 -7.09 -9.29 -9.58
CA VAL A 19 -5.80 -9.03 -10.26
C VAL A 19 -4.69 -9.92 -9.70
N ALA A 20 -4.63 -10.08 -8.37
CA ALA A 20 -3.66 -10.96 -7.72
C ALA A 20 -3.76 -12.41 -8.21
N LYS A 21 -4.99 -12.92 -8.41
CA LYS A 21 -5.22 -14.28 -8.94
C LYS A 21 -4.74 -14.42 -10.38
N GLU A 22 -4.92 -13.39 -11.21
CA GLU A 22 -4.45 -13.40 -12.61
C GLU A 22 -2.92 -13.45 -12.68
N VAL A 23 -2.24 -12.73 -11.79
CA VAL A 23 -0.77 -12.75 -11.65
C VAL A 23 -0.26 -14.05 -10.99
N GLY A 24 -1.14 -14.77 -10.28
CA GLY A 24 -0.80 -16.00 -9.56
C GLY A 24 -0.12 -15.76 -8.21
N CYS A 25 -0.41 -14.62 -7.55
CA CYS A 25 0.12 -14.26 -6.25
C CYS A 25 -1.01 -13.98 -5.24
N THR A 26 -0.65 -13.87 -3.95
CA THR A 26 -1.63 -13.46 -2.93
C THR A 26 -1.78 -11.94 -2.92
N LEU A 27 -2.91 -11.42 -2.40
CA LEU A 27 -3.14 -9.98 -2.32
C LEU A 27 -2.02 -9.23 -1.54
N PRO A 28 -1.51 -9.73 -0.40
CA PRO A 28 -0.35 -9.14 0.28
C PRO A 28 0.90 -9.11 -0.61
N GLN A 29 1.17 -10.20 -1.35
CA GLN A 29 2.29 -10.27 -2.26
C GLN A 29 2.17 -9.25 -3.40
N LEU A 30 0.99 -9.12 -4.00
CA LEU A 30 0.71 -8.12 -5.02
C LEU A 30 0.99 -6.69 -4.49
N ALA A 31 0.49 -6.38 -3.29
CA ALA A 31 0.65 -5.05 -2.70
C ALA A 31 2.13 -4.71 -2.43
N ILE A 32 2.90 -5.67 -1.91
CA ILE A 32 4.34 -5.49 -1.65
C ILE A 32 5.10 -5.36 -2.96
N ALA A 33 4.84 -6.26 -3.92
CA ALA A 33 5.51 -6.26 -5.21
C ALA A 33 5.24 -4.97 -6.00
N TRP A 34 4.01 -4.45 -5.98
CA TRP A 34 3.66 -3.15 -6.57
C TRP A 34 4.36 -1.98 -5.85
N SER A 35 4.52 -2.06 -4.53
CA SER A 35 5.22 -1.02 -3.78
C SER A 35 6.72 -0.99 -4.09
N VAL A 36 7.34 -2.17 -4.26
CA VAL A 36 8.77 -2.30 -4.57
C VAL A 36 9.07 -1.96 -6.03
N SER A 37 8.13 -2.16 -6.96
CA SER A 37 8.34 -1.84 -8.38
C SER A 37 8.30 -0.34 -8.69
N ASN A 38 7.85 0.49 -7.75
CA ASN A 38 7.81 1.95 -7.93
C ASN A 38 9.21 2.56 -7.72
N GLU A 39 9.76 3.20 -8.76
CA GLU A 39 11.08 3.85 -8.73
C GLU A 39 11.21 4.94 -7.66
N ASN A 40 10.10 5.52 -7.20
CA ASN A 40 10.08 6.54 -6.14
C ASN A 40 10.12 5.93 -4.73
N VAL A 41 10.02 4.61 -4.60
CA VAL A 41 10.02 3.91 -3.31
C VAL A 41 11.38 3.27 -3.08
N SER A 42 12.12 3.77 -2.09
CA SER A 42 13.43 3.21 -1.74
C SER A 42 13.35 2.03 -0.75
N THR A 43 12.28 1.96 0.06
CA THR A 43 12.14 0.94 1.10
C THR A 43 10.67 0.69 1.40
N VAL A 44 10.31 -0.58 1.52
CA VAL A 44 8.97 -1.03 1.94
C VAL A 44 9.05 -1.60 3.35
N LEU A 45 8.24 -1.07 4.26
CA LEU A 45 8.14 -1.55 5.65
C LEU A 45 7.08 -2.64 5.74
N LEU A 46 7.48 -3.84 6.17
CA LEU A 46 6.60 -5.01 6.31
C LEU A 46 6.25 -5.21 7.78
N GLY A 47 4.99 -5.59 8.05
CA GLY A 47 4.55 -6.10 9.34
C GLY A 47 4.16 -7.58 9.23
N ALA A 48 4.66 -8.42 10.13
CA ALA A 48 4.29 -9.83 10.23
C ALA A 48 4.18 -10.23 11.70
N SER A 49 3.04 -10.82 12.08
CA SER A 49 2.80 -11.30 13.46
C SER A 49 3.18 -12.76 13.64
N ARG A 50 3.46 -13.46 12.55
CA ARG A 50 3.86 -14.88 12.49
C ARG A 50 4.92 -15.08 11.41
N ILE A 51 5.71 -16.14 11.53
CA ILE A 51 6.80 -16.44 10.60
C ILE A 51 6.27 -16.72 9.20
N GLU A 52 5.14 -17.43 9.08
CA GLU A 52 4.56 -17.79 7.79
C GLU A 52 4.14 -16.55 6.99
N GLN A 53 3.68 -15.49 7.67
CA GLN A 53 3.35 -14.22 7.04
C GLN A 53 4.61 -13.49 6.55
N LEU A 54 5.70 -13.57 7.31
CA LEU A 54 6.98 -13.00 6.88
C LEU A 54 7.48 -13.72 5.63
N ASP A 55 7.46 -15.05 5.63
CA ASP A 55 7.88 -15.86 4.48
C ASP A 55 7.00 -15.57 3.25
N GLU A 56 5.69 -15.41 3.43
CA GLU A 56 4.78 -15.00 2.35
C GLU A 56 5.12 -13.60 1.80
N ASN A 57 5.33 -12.63 2.68
CA ASN A 57 5.68 -11.26 2.33
C ASN A 57 7.00 -11.18 1.56
N LEU A 58 8.02 -11.95 1.95
CA LEU A 58 9.32 -11.95 1.30
C LEU A 58 9.27 -12.55 -0.11
N LYS A 59 8.41 -13.55 -0.35
CA LYS A 59 8.17 -14.14 -1.68
C LYS A 59 7.52 -13.17 -2.67
N ALA A 60 6.99 -12.04 -2.21
CA ALA A 60 6.46 -11.00 -3.09
C ALA A 60 7.47 -10.53 -4.14
N LEU A 61 8.77 -10.55 -3.81
CA LEU A 61 9.83 -10.12 -4.72
C LEU A 61 9.88 -10.95 -6.02
N GLU A 62 9.45 -12.21 -6.00
CA GLU A 62 9.38 -13.07 -7.19
C GLU A 62 8.33 -12.60 -8.22
N PHE A 63 7.44 -11.68 -7.80
CA PHE A 63 6.38 -11.12 -8.62
C PHE A 63 6.64 -9.65 -8.99
N ALA A 64 7.68 -9.00 -8.46
CA ALA A 64 7.98 -7.59 -8.73
C ALA A 64 8.17 -7.32 -10.23
N ASP A 65 8.88 -8.21 -10.93
CA ASP A 65 9.13 -8.10 -12.38
C ASP A 65 7.89 -8.45 -13.22
N LYS A 66 6.88 -9.10 -12.64
CA LYS A 66 5.66 -9.52 -13.34
C LYS A 66 4.56 -8.46 -13.31
N ILE A 67 4.76 -7.38 -12.55
CA ILE A 67 3.81 -6.28 -12.45
C ILE A 67 4.12 -5.27 -13.58
N GLU A 68 3.92 -5.72 -14.83
CA GLU A 68 3.69 -4.80 -15.95
C GLU A 68 2.28 -4.18 -15.90
N ILE A 69 1.45 -4.64 -14.95
CA ILE A 69 0.04 -4.27 -14.73
C ILE A 69 -0.09 -3.05 -13.79
N SER A 70 0.96 -2.23 -13.67
CA SER A 70 0.97 -1.05 -12.79
C SER A 70 -0.21 -0.11 -13.08
N ALA A 71 -0.56 0.07 -14.36
CA ALA A 71 -1.64 0.97 -14.78
C ALA A 71 -3.03 0.54 -14.28
N GLU A 72 -3.31 -0.76 -14.20
CA GLU A 72 -4.61 -1.27 -13.72
C GLU A 72 -4.72 -1.15 -12.20
N ILE A 73 -3.64 -1.50 -11.49
CA ILE A 73 -3.55 -1.37 -10.03
C ILE A 73 -3.69 0.10 -9.63
N ASP A 74 -3.03 1.02 -10.34
CA ASP A 74 -3.12 2.46 -10.11
C ASP A 74 -4.55 2.99 -10.34
N ALA A 75 -5.24 2.46 -11.37
CA ALA A 75 -6.62 2.83 -11.67
C ALA A 75 -7.62 2.40 -10.58
N ILE A 76 -7.34 1.30 -9.87
CA ILE A 76 -8.16 0.82 -8.76
C ILE A 76 -7.81 1.55 -7.45
N ALA A 77 -6.52 1.68 -7.16
CA ALA A 77 -6.04 2.27 -5.90
C ALA A 77 -6.34 3.78 -5.82
N LYS A 78 -6.13 4.53 -6.92
CA LYS A 78 -6.29 5.99 -7.01
C LYS A 78 -5.74 6.73 -5.80
N PHE A 79 -4.51 6.41 -5.40
CA PHE A 79 -3.87 7.05 -4.26
C PHE A 79 -2.81 8.04 -4.75
N THR A 80 -3.08 9.32 -4.54
CA THR A 80 -2.12 10.40 -4.77
C THR A 80 -1.67 10.95 -3.42
N PRO A 81 -0.38 10.87 -3.06
CA PRO A 81 0.10 11.43 -1.82
C PRO A 81 -0.03 12.96 -1.85
N GLU A 82 -0.71 13.54 -0.87
CA GLU A 82 -0.76 14.98 -0.68
C GLU A 82 0.44 15.43 0.15
N VAL A 83 1.01 16.59 -0.19
CA VAL A 83 2.09 17.18 0.59
C VAL A 83 1.54 17.51 1.99
N PRO A 84 2.14 16.98 3.07
CA PRO A 84 1.67 17.25 4.41
C PRO A 84 1.77 18.75 4.69
N GLN A 85 0.62 19.37 4.96
CA GLN A 85 0.56 20.75 5.39
C GLN A 85 0.97 20.84 6.86
N VAL A 86 1.75 21.88 7.19
CA VAL A 86 2.09 22.15 8.58
C VAL A 86 0.80 22.41 9.35
N GLN A 87 0.50 21.54 10.30
CA GLN A 87 -0.61 21.78 11.21
C GLN A 87 -0.21 22.95 12.12
N THR A 88 -0.85 24.10 11.95
CA THR A 88 -0.57 25.32 12.70
C THR A 88 -0.57 25.07 14.20
N VAL A 89 -1.51 24.25 14.68
CA VAL A 89 -1.59 23.84 16.10
C VAL A 89 -0.30 23.16 16.58
N VAL A 90 0.25 22.21 15.82
CA VAL A 90 1.48 21.50 16.19
C VAL A 90 2.69 22.44 16.12
N HIS A 91 2.73 23.35 15.13
CA HIS A 91 3.77 24.35 15.01
C HIS A 91 3.79 25.31 16.21
N ASP A 92 2.62 25.86 16.57
CA ASP A 92 2.45 26.79 17.69
C ASP A 92 2.74 26.11 19.03
N MET A 93 2.32 24.84 19.19
CA MET A 93 2.64 24.06 20.39
C MET A 93 4.14 23.83 20.54
N ARG A 94 4.87 23.54 19.45
CA ARG A 94 6.33 23.40 19.50
C ARG A 94 6.98 24.71 19.90
N GLY A 95 6.57 25.85 19.34
CA GLY A 95 7.15 27.16 19.70
C GLY A 95 6.80 27.65 21.11
N LYS A 96 5.78 27.08 21.75
CA LYS A 96 5.35 27.46 23.11
C LYS A 96 6.00 26.62 24.22
N TRP A 97 6.41 25.39 23.92
CA TRP A 97 6.85 24.40 24.92
C TRP A 97 8.22 23.76 24.65
N LEU A 98 8.85 24.05 23.51
CA LEU A 98 10.26 23.78 23.21
C LEU A 98 10.99 25.11 23.04
#